data_AF-A0A388L3B6-F1
#
_entry.id   AF-A0A388L3B6-F1
#
_cell.length_a   1.000
_cell.length_b   1.000
_cell.length_c   1.000
_cell.angle_alpha   90.00
_cell.angle_beta   90.00
_cell.angle_gamma   90.00
#
_symmetry.space_group_name_H-M   'P 1'
#
loop_
_entity.id
_entity.type
_entity.pdbx_description
1 polymer ?
#
loop_
_entity_poly.entity_id
_entity_poly.type
_entity_poly.pdbx_seq_one_letter_code
_entity_poly.pdbx_strand_id
1 'polypeptide(L)'
;MRVFREALERKNEEVSLLKRDNRVLKKDFLELKDDVGSLRMTQKWKSEGVTSSSPPHEPAATKQKPDPKTTAMYTPKDMETLRKTYKAAVEGKYMAEWEVVVLKERILRVCVHSAPKTTARRSVGRRTTPRSLKTTFVAVEVEDDSANEDDAADALGEPDPDSTMLGRLHEKEKKKLRSLKKTDMEKICTEEGISYIKLEQAKLDIAKIRAGREFHRQRGKGQAENEPNLGDDEEDQPQYATSAEEVQDE
;
A
#
# COMPACT_ATOMS: atom_id res chain seq x y z
N MET A 1 -46.85 22.14 -19.14
CA MET A 1 -46.00 22.14 -20.34
C MET A 1 -44.91 23.23 -20.34
N ARG A 2 -45.13 24.47 -19.86
CA ARG A 2 -44.08 25.52 -19.83
C ARG A 2 -42.89 25.18 -18.92
N VAL A 3 -43.15 24.77 -17.67
CA VAL A 3 -42.11 24.42 -16.69
C VAL A 3 -41.15 23.33 -17.19
N PHE A 4 -41.66 22.34 -17.92
CA PHE A 4 -40.83 21.27 -18.50
C PHE A 4 -39.92 21.79 -19.62
N ARG A 5 -40.42 22.72 -20.44
CA ARG A 5 -39.64 23.34 -21.53
C ARG A 5 -38.48 24.17 -20.97
N GLU A 6 -38.75 24.98 -19.96
CA GLU A 6 -37.72 25.80 -19.28
C GLU A 6 -36.67 24.93 -18.58
N ALA A 7 -37.09 23.84 -17.93
CA ALA A 7 -36.17 22.90 -17.31
C ALA A 7 -35.26 22.21 -18.36
N LEU A 8 -35.83 21.85 -19.52
CA LEU A 8 -35.08 21.24 -20.61
C LEU A 8 -34.09 22.23 -21.23
N GLU A 9 -34.48 23.48 -21.40
CA GLU A 9 -33.63 24.56 -21.92
C GLU A 9 -32.44 24.83 -20.99
N ARG A 10 -32.69 25.00 -19.69
CA ARG A 10 -31.62 25.16 -18.68
C ARG A 10 -30.64 23.97 -18.70
N LYS A 11 -31.15 22.74 -18.81
CA LYS A 11 -30.29 21.54 -18.88
C LYS A 11 -29.46 21.50 -20.16
N ASN A 12 -30.01 21.97 -21.28
CA ASN A 12 -29.30 22.05 -22.55
C ASN A 12 -28.17 23.11 -22.51
N GLU A 13 -28.40 24.23 -21.83
CA GLU A 13 -27.38 25.25 -21.56
C GLU A 13 -26.25 24.70 -20.68
N GLU A 14 -26.60 24.01 -19.60
CA GLU A 14 -25.63 23.36 -18.69
C GLU A 14 -24.75 22.35 -19.46
N VAL A 15 -25.36 21.50 -20.29
CA VAL A 15 -24.62 20.56 -21.15
C VAL A 15 -23.71 21.30 -22.14
N SER A 16 -24.16 22.42 -22.70
CA SER A 16 -23.37 23.22 -23.62
C SER A 16 -22.17 23.87 -22.93
N LEU A 17 -22.32 24.30 -21.68
CA LEU A 17 -21.25 24.83 -20.84
C LEU A 17 -20.23 23.74 -20.49
N LEU A 18 -20.68 22.59 -20.00
CA LEU A 18 -19.81 21.46 -19.70
C LEU A 18 -19.03 20.97 -20.94
N LYS A 19 -19.64 20.99 -22.13
CA LYS A 19 -18.95 20.66 -23.39
C LYS A 19 -17.87 21.67 -23.76
N ARG A 20 -18.00 22.94 -23.37
CA ARG A 20 -16.97 23.96 -23.59
C ARG A 20 -15.82 23.74 -22.62
N ASP A 21 -16.12 23.58 -21.34
CA ASP A 21 -15.11 23.40 -20.29
C ASP A 21 -14.30 22.11 -20.52
N ASN A 22 -14.96 21.02 -20.93
CA ASN A 22 -14.27 19.78 -21.28
C ASN A 22 -13.31 19.95 -22.48
N ARG A 23 -13.64 20.79 -23.46
CA ARG A 23 -12.71 21.10 -24.56
C ARG A 23 -11.49 21.89 -24.07
N VAL A 24 -11.70 22.85 -23.15
CA VAL A 24 -10.60 23.62 -22.55
C VAL A 24 -9.69 22.70 -21.74
N LEU A 25 -10.25 21.88 -20.84
CA LEU A 25 -9.47 20.92 -20.04
C LEU A 25 -8.68 19.93 -20.90
N LYS A 26 -9.25 19.44 -22.00
CA LYS A 26 -8.53 18.57 -22.94
C LYS A 26 -7.35 19.28 -23.60
N LYS A 27 -7.52 20.56 -23.94
CA LYS A 27 -6.46 21.38 -24.50
C LYS A 27 -5.34 21.59 -23.47
N ASP A 28 -5.69 22.03 -22.27
CA ASP A 28 -4.72 22.27 -21.19
C ASP A 28 -3.94 20.99 -20.81
N PHE A 29 -4.61 19.84 -20.84
CA PHE A 29 -3.97 18.55 -20.60
C PHE A 29 -2.96 18.16 -21.70
N LEU A 30 -3.28 18.46 -22.96
CA LEU A 30 -2.34 18.24 -24.07
C LEU A 30 -1.13 19.17 -23.96
N GLU A 31 -1.35 20.45 -23.67
CA GLU A 31 -0.26 21.42 -23.46
C GLU A 31 0.64 20.99 -22.29
N LEU A 32 0.05 20.59 -21.16
CA LEU A 32 0.82 20.09 -20.01
C LEU A 32 1.62 18.82 -20.35
N LYS A 33 1.06 17.93 -21.17
CA LYS A 33 1.75 16.71 -21.61
C LYS A 33 2.96 17.06 -22.49
N ASP A 34 2.83 18.05 -23.36
CA ASP A 34 3.92 18.54 -24.21
C ASP A 34 5.01 19.25 -23.39
N ASP A 35 4.62 20.04 -22.38
CA ASP A 35 5.54 20.68 -21.44
C ASP A 35 6.33 19.64 -20.63
N VAL A 36 5.65 18.62 -20.09
CA VAL A 36 6.30 17.51 -19.37
C VAL A 36 7.23 16.72 -20.30
N GLY A 37 6.82 16.49 -21.55
CA GLY A 37 7.66 15.86 -22.57
C GLY A 37 8.94 16.67 -22.83
N SER A 38 8.80 17.98 -22.99
CA SER A 38 9.91 18.92 -23.20
C SER A 38 10.85 18.98 -21.99
N LEU A 39 10.29 19.04 -20.79
CA LEU A 39 11.06 19.00 -19.54
C LEU A 39 11.85 17.69 -19.43
N ARG A 40 11.25 16.55 -19.76
CA ARG A 40 11.93 15.25 -19.75
C ARG A 40 13.09 15.20 -20.75
N MET A 41 12.93 15.81 -21.92
CA MET A 41 14.01 15.88 -22.92
C MET A 41 15.15 16.80 -22.46
N THR A 42 14.84 17.95 -21.87
CA THR A 42 15.87 18.86 -21.31
C THR A 42 16.58 18.26 -20.09
N GLN A 43 15.89 17.45 -19.29
CA GLN A 43 16.48 16.79 -18.10
C GLN A 43 17.41 15.64 -18.47
N LYS A 44 17.12 14.91 -19.56
CA LYS A 44 18.02 13.86 -20.08
C LYS A 44 19.40 14.38 -20.49
N TRP A 45 19.53 15.67 -20.81
CA TRP A 45 20.82 16.26 -21.22
C TRP A 45 21.62 16.90 -20.07
N LYS A 46 21.05 16.96 -18.86
CA LYS A 46 21.75 17.51 -17.68
C LYS A 46 21.99 16.49 -16.57
N SER A 47 21.49 15.26 -16.71
CA SER A 47 21.77 14.17 -15.77
C SER A 47 23.05 13.39 -16.11
N GLU A 48 23.77 13.78 -17.16
CA GLU A 48 25.07 13.22 -17.56
C GLU A 48 26.17 14.27 -17.31
N GLY A 49 26.30 14.70 -16.06
CA GLY A 49 27.24 15.76 -15.69
C GLY A 49 27.65 15.81 -14.22
N VAL A 50 27.44 14.75 -13.43
CA VAL A 50 27.92 14.69 -12.03
C VAL A 50 28.70 13.40 -11.68
N THR A 51 28.96 12.49 -12.62
CA THR A 51 29.80 11.29 -12.30
C THR A 51 30.82 10.86 -13.37
N SER A 52 31.11 11.66 -14.42
CA SER A 52 32.04 11.20 -15.47
C SER A 52 32.96 12.27 -16.08
N SER A 53 33.43 13.22 -15.27
CA SER A 53 34.70 13.89 -15.60
C SER A 53 35.87 13.03 -15.10
N SER A 54 36.12 11.92 -15.78
CA SER A 54 37.45 11.31 -15.88
C SER A 54 37.89 11.41 -17.35
N PRO A 55 39.04 12.03 -17.66
CA PRO A 55 39.48 12.19 -19.05
C PRO A 55 39.86 10.84 -19.67
N PRO A 56 39.52 10.57 -20.96
CA PRO A 56 40.07 9.46 -21.70
C PRO A 56 41.42 9.89 -22.30
N HIS A 57 42.48 9.79 -21.51
CA HIS A 57 43.83 9.82 -22.04
C HIS A 57 44.63 8.74 -21.33
N GLU A 58 44.78 7.58 -21.96
CA GLU A 58 45.72 6.54 -21.52
C GLU A 58 47.13 7.16 -21.39
N PRO A 59 47.71 7.28 -20.19
CA PRO A 59 49.13 7.47 -20.05
C PRO A 59 49.77 6.09 -20.18
N ALA A 60 50.70 5.97 -21.13
CA ALA A 60 51.58 4.83 -21.28
C ALA A 60 52.06 4.33 -19.91
N ALA A 61 52.04 3.01 -19.74
CA ALA A 61 52.39 2.27 -18.53
C ALA A 61 53.71 2.75 -17.89
N THR A 62 53.64 3.79 -17.07
CA THR A 62 54.71 4.20 -16.18
C THR A 62 54.22 3.98 -14.76
N LYS A 63 54.91 3.09 -14.06
CA LYS A 63 54.71 2.67 -12.67
C LYS A 63 54.44 3.89 -11.75
N GLN A 64 53.18 4.28 -11.58
CA GLN A 64 52.81 5.25 -10.55
C GLN A 64 52.63 4.49 -9.24
N LYS A 65 53.56 4.81 -8.34
CA LYS A 65 53.54 4.43 -6.93
C LYS A 65 52.18 4.87 -6.35
N PRO A 66 51.43 3.99 -5.67
CA PRO A 66 50.17 4.38 -5.04
C PRO A 66 50.46 5.47 -4.02
N ASP A 67 49.98 6.69 -4.28
CA ASP A 67 50.02 7.76 -3.28
C ASP A 67 49.10 7.33 -2.12
N PRO A 68 49.60 7.26 -0.88
CA PRO A 68 48.87 6.78 0.31
C PRO A 68 47.81 7.79 0.82
N LYS A 69 47.17 8.53 -0.08
CA LYS A 69 46.22 9.62 0.21
C LYS A 69 44.75 9.28 -0.07
N THR A 70 44.43 8.03 -0.38
CA THR A 70 43.03 7.58 -0.51
C THR A 70 42.33 7.38 0.84
N THR A 71 43.05 7.47 1.96
CA THR A 71 42.47 7.68 3.31
C THR A 71 42.17 9.17 3.52
N ALA A 72 41.41 9.78 2.61
CA ALA A 72 40.84 11.09 2.86
C ALA A 72 39.76 10.92 3.93
N MET A 73 40.17 11.06 5.20
CA MET A 73 39.25 11.10 6.33
C MET A 73 38.17 12.14 6.06
N TYR A 74 36.90 11.77 6.23
CA TYR A 74 35.76 12.68 6.08
C TYR A 74 36.06 13.98 6.83
N THR A 75 36.13 15.10 6.11
CA THR A 75 36.32 16.38 6.78
C THR A 75 35.04 16.76 7.52
N PRO A 76 35.11 17.53 8.62
CA PRO A 76 33.91 17.98 9.32
C PRO A 76 32.89 18.68 8.41
N LYS A 77 33.35 19.35 7.35
CA LYS A 77 32.50 19.95 6.32
C LYS A 77 31.75 18.88 5.52
N ASP A 78 32.41 17.80 5.12
CA ASP A 78 31.79 16.70 4.37
C ASP A 78 30.69 16.00 5.18
N MET A 79 30.88 15.87 6.49
CA MET A 79 29.87 15.34 7.39
C MET A 79 28.65 16.25 7.51
N GLU A 80 28.85 17.57 7.47
CA GLU A 80 27.75 18.53 7.47
C GLU A 80 26.95 18.50 6.17
N THR A 81 27.64 18.43 5.02
CA THR A 81 26.98 18.24 3.71
C THR A 81 26.20 16.93 3.68
N LEU A 82 26.77 15.83 4.17
CA LEU A 82 26.10 14.52 4.21
C LEU A 82 24.84 14.53 5.09
N ARG A 83 24.91 15.17 6.26
CA ARG A 83 23.73 15.33 7.14
C ARG A 83 22.65 16.17 6.49
N LYS A 84 23.05 17.24 5.78
CA LYS A 84 22.12 18.13 5.08
C LYS A 84 21.43 17.42 3.92
N THR A 85 22.16 16.65 3.11
CA THR A 85 21.58 15.88 2.00
C THR A 85 20.67 14.76 2.51
N TYR A 86 21.07 14.06 3.57
CA TYR A 86 20.22 13.05 4.21
C TYR A 86 18.91 13.65 4.72
N LYS A 87 18.97 14.79 5.43
CA LYS A 87 17.76 15.47 5.92
C LYS A 87 16.84 15.90 4.77
N ALA A 88 17.39 16.49 3.72
CA ALA A 88 16.62 16.87 2.53
C ALA A 88 15.98 15.65 1.83
N ALA A 89 16.68 14.52 1.76
CA ALA A 89 16.15 13.29 1.20
C ALA A 89 14.99 12.72 2.04
N VAL A 90 15.10 12.78 3.38
CA VAL A 90 14.03 12.36 4.30
C VAL A 90 12.79 13.25 4.15
N GLU A 91 12.98 14.58 4.11
CA GLU A 91 11.89 15.54 3.90
C GLU A 91 11.22 15.33 2.53
N GLY A 92 12.01 15.12 1.48
CA GLY A 92 11.49 14.81 0.13
C GLY A 92 10.66 13.52 0.10
N LYS A 93 11.10 12.46 0.79
CA LYS A 93 10.34 11.21 0.92
C LYS A 93 9.00 11.44 1.61
N TYR A 94 9.00 12.17 2.73
CA TYR A 94 7.78 12.47 3.48
C TYR A 94 6.77 13.26 2.65
N MET A 95 7.23 14.25 1.88
CA MET A 95 6.36 15.03 0.98
C MET A 95 5.74 14.15 -0.12
N ALA A 96 6.53 13.27 -0.75
CA ALA A 96 6.03 12.36 -1.77
C ALA A 96 4.98 11.38 -1.22
N GLU A 97 5.19 10.83 -0.01
CA GLU A 97 4.20 9.97 0.66
C GLU A 97 2.91 10.74 0.97
N TRP A 98 3.01 12.00 1.41
CA TRP A 98 1.86 12.84 1.69
C TRP A 98 1.05 13.14 0.42
N GLU A 99 1.70 13.44 -0.70
CA GLU A 99 1.04 13.66 -1.99
C GLU A 99 0.27 12.42 -2.47
N VAL A 100 0.84 11.22 -2.29
CA VAL A 100 0.16 9.95 -2.63
C VAL A 100 -1.12 9.77 -1.79
N VAL A 101 -1.07 10.10 -0.50
CA VAL A 101 -2.26 10.03 0.38
C VAL A 101 -3.34 11.01 -0.07
N VAL A 102 -2.97 12.27 -0.34
CA VAL A 102 -3.90 13.30 -0.82
C VAL A 102 -4.51 12.90 -2.16
N LEU A 103 -3.72 12.32 -3.06
CA LEU A 103 -4.20 11.84 -4.37
C LEU A 103 -5.18 10.68 -4.21
N LYS A 104 -4.87 9.69 -3.35
CA LYS A 104 -5.79 8.60 -3.02
C LYS A 104 -7.11 9.12 -2.47
N GLU A 105 -7.08 10.07 -1.55
CA GLU A 105 -8.30 10.68 -0.99
C GLU A 105 -9.12 11.43 -2.06
N ARG A 106 -8.44 12.13 -2.98
CA ARG A 106 -9.11 12.81 -4.11
C ARG A 106 -9.76 11.81 -5.05
N ILE A 107 -9.06 10.73 -5.41
CA ILE A 107 -9.60 9.67 -6.26
C ILE A 107 -10.81 9.03 -5.59
N LEU A 108 -10.73 8.68 -4.31
CA LEU A 108 -11.86 8.13 -3.56
C LEU A 108 -13.06 9.08 -3.56
N ARG A 109 -12.83 10.39 -3.35
CA ARG A 109 -13.90 11.39 -3.47
C ARG A 109 -14.52 11.42 -4.86
N VAL A 110 -13.72 11.41 -5.92
CA VAL A 110 -14.25 11.43 -7.29
C VAL A 110 -15.05 10.15 -7.57
N CYS A 111 -14.51 8.97 -7.22
CA CYS A 111 -15.16 7.67 -7.44
C CYS A 111 -16.52 7.57 -6.73
N VAL A 112 -16.63 8.04 -5.48
CA VAL A 112 -17.90 8.04 -4.74
C VAL A 112 -18.96 8.93 -5.40
N HIS A 113 -18.56 10.04 -6.01
CA HIS A 113 -19.49 10.96 -6.67
C HIS A 113 -19.79 10.57 -8.13
N SER A 114 -18.92 9.79 -8.77
CA SER A 114 -19.06 9.35 -10.17
C SER A 114 -19.69 7.98 -10.34
N ALA A 115 -19.95 7.23 -9.25
CA ALA A 115 -20.61 5.94 -9.34
C ALA A 115 -21.98 6.09 -10.03
N PRO A 116 -22.18 5.53 -11.23
CA PRO A 116 -23.46 5.60 -11.91
C PRO A 116 -24.45 4.86 -11.03
N LYS A 117 -25.45 5.58 -10.51
CA LYS A 117 -26.60 4.96 -9.84
C LYS A 117 -27.20 3.99 -10.84
N THR A 118 -26.89 2.70 -10.67
CA THR A 118 -27.56 1.61 -11.36
C THR A 118 -28.98 1.60 -10.84
N THR A 119 -29.80 2.48 -11.42
CA THR A 119 -31.25 2.40 -11.30
C THR A 119 -31.64 1.12 -12.01
N ALA A 120 -31.60 0.01 -11.27
CA ALA A 120 -32.21 -1.24 -11.65
C ALA A 120 -33.67 -0.94 -11.97
N ARG A 121 -33.96 -0.76 -13.27
CA ARG A 121 -35.31 -0.78 -13.78
C ARG A 121 -35.86 -2.14 -13.43
N ARG A 122 -36.58 -2.22 -12.31
CA ARG A 122 -37.42 -3.36 -11.95
C ARG A 122 -38.30 -3.65 -13.16
N SER A 123 -38.00 -4.73 -13.88
CA SER A 123 -38.96 -5.35 -14.78
C SER A 123 -40.17 -5.74 -13.93
N VAL A 124 -41.30 -5.08 -14.17
CA VAL A 124 -42.60 -5.40 -13.59
C VAL A 124 -43.04 -6.74 -14.18
N GLY A 125 -42.54 -7.82 -13.59
CA GLY A 125 -42.99 -9.18 -13.83
C GLY A 125 -44.37 -9.37 -13.18
N ARG A 126 -45.31 -9.88 -13.97
CA ARG A 126 -46.72 -10.08 -13.63
C ARG A 126 -46.89 -10.96 -12.39
N ARG A 127 -47.84 -10.56 -11.54
CA ARG A 127 -48.32 -11.31 -10.38
C ARG A 127 -48.83 -12.69 -10.81
N THR A 128 -48.18 -13.75 -10.37
CA THR A 128 -48.78 -15.09 -10.24
C THR A 128 -48.73 -15.47 -8.77
N THR A 129 -49.91 -15.64 -8.17
CA THR A 129 -50.12 -16.05 -6.78
C THR A 129 -49.58 -17.45 -6.51
N PRO A 130 -48.62 -17.66 -5.59
CA PRO A 130 -48.31 -19.00 -5.10
C PRO A 130 -49.30 -19.37 -4.00
N ARG A 131 -50.07 -20.42 -4.28
CA ARG A 131 -51.06 -21.03 -3.37
C ARG A 131 -50.34 -21.89 -2.34
N SER A 132 -50.48 -21.51 -1.07
CA SER A 132 -50.28 -22.29 0.17
C SER A 132 -49.20 -23.39 0.16
N LEU A 133 -48.00 -23.06 0.65
CA LEU A 133 -47.06 -24.06 1.17
C LEU A 133 -46.92 -23.86 2.69
N LYS A 134 -47.30 -24.91 3.43
CA LYS A 134 -47.22 -25.00 4.88
C LYS A 134 -45.75 -25.05 5.30
N THR A 135 -45.34 -24.13 6.16
CA THR A 135 -43.98 -24.03 6.68
C THR A 135 -43.78 -25.00 7.84
N THR A 136 -43.14 -26.14 7.59
CA THR A 136 -42.45 -26.93 8.64
C THR A 136 -41.01 -26.44 8.70
N PHE A 137 -40.67 -25.71 9.77
CA PHE A 137 -39.31 -25.20 9.99
C PHE A 137 -38.41 -26.34 10.47
N VAL A 138 -37.49 -26.76 9.60
CA VAL A 138 -36.26 -27.46 9.99
C VAL A 138 -35.19 -26.38 10.13
N ALA A 139 -34.64 -26.25 11.33
CA ALA A 139 -33.53 -25.36 11.60
C ALA A 139 -32.29 -25.86 10.83
N VAL A 140 -32.01 -25.23 9.70
CA VAL A 140 -30.74 -25.32 8.98
C VAL A 140 -29.90 -24.15 9.46
N GLU A 141 -28.73 -24.42 10.04
CA GLU A 141 -27.70 -23.42 10.30
C GLU A 141 -27.37 -22.72 8.97
N VAL A 142 -27.79 -21.47 8.86
CA VAL A 142 -27.44 -20.59 7.75
C VAL A 142 -26.03 -20.08 8.03
N GLU A 143 -25.03 -20.67 7.38
CA GLU A 143 -23.77 -19.99 7.14
C GLU A 143 -24.10 -18.69 6.38
N ASP A 144 -23.89 -17.54 7.04
CA ASP A 144 -24.02 -16.21 6.44
C ASP A 144 -22.96 -16.04 5.34
N ASP A 145 -23.34 -16.46 4.13
CA ASP A 145 -22.65 -16.15 2.88
C ASP A 145 -22.91 -14.68 2.54
N SER A 146 -22.28 -13.81 3.34
CA SER A 146 -22.18 -12.37 3.09
C SER A 146 -21.12 -12.13 2.03
N ALA A 147 -21.45 -12.54 0.81
CA ALA A 147 -20.80 -12.10 -0.41
C ALA A 147 -21.09 -10.59 -0.60
N ASN A 148 -20.27 -9.75 0.01
CA ASN A 148 -20.05 -8.38 -0.49
C ASN A 148 -19.22 -8.50 -1.78
N GLU A 149 -19.88 -8.86 -2.86
CA GLU A 149 -19.38 -8.62 -4.22
C GLU A 149 -19.78 -7.19 -4.60
N ASP A 150 -18.93 -6.20 -4.33
CA ASP A 150 -19.06 -4.86 -4.93
C ASP A 150 -17.73 -4.04 -4.88
N ASP A 151 -16.57 -4.69 -4.87
CA ASP A 151 -15.26 -4.01 -4.98
C ASP A 151 -14.33 -4.71 -5.98
N ALA A 152 -14.83 -4.88 -7.21
CA ALA A 152 -14.01 -5.38 -8.30
C ALA A 152 -14.43 -4.78 -9.65
N ALA A 153 -14.21 -3.48 -9.82
CA ALA A 153 -13.94 -2.94 -11.15
C ALA A 153 -13.13 -1.64 -11.06
N ASP A 154 -11.90 -1.74 -11.55
CA ASP A 154 -11.13 -0.68 -12.20
C ASP A 154 -9.94 -0.10 -11.41
N ALA A 155 -8.92 -0.93 -11.25
CA ALA A 155 -7.53 -0.49 -11.33
C ALA A 155 -6.71 -1.57 -12.05
N LEU A 156 -6.28 -1.28 -13.28
CA LEU A 156 -5.36 -2.10 -14.09
C LEU A 156 -3.92 -2.13 -13.54
N GLY A 157 -3.74 -2.00 -12.23
CA GLY A 157 -2.53 -2.42 -11.54
C GLY A 157 -2.88 -3.70 -10.82
N GLU A 158 -2.27 -4.82 -11.21
CA GLU A 158 -2.41 -6.08 -10.46
C GLU A 158 -2.20 -5.76 -8.97
N PRO A 159 -3.23 -5.92 -8.12
CA PRO A 159 -3.07 -5.68 -6.71
C PRO A 159 -2.02 -6.67 -6.23
N ASP A 160 -1.00 -6.14 -5.56
CA ASP A 160 0.08 -6.94 -4.98
C ASP A 160 -0.55 -8.15 -4.27
N PRO A 161 -0.26 -9.39 -4.70
CA PRO A 161 -0.91 -10.58 -4.17
C PRO A 161 -0.79 -10.65 -2.65
N ASP A 162 0.31 -10.14 -2.10
CA ASP A 162 0.57 -10.07 -0.66
C ASP A 162 -0.44 -9.16 0.06
N SER A 163 -0.77 -8.02 -0.53
CA SER A 163 -1.76 -7.09 0.02
C SER A 163 -3.16 -7.70 0.05
N THR A 164 -3.52 -8.48 -0.97
CA THR A 164 -4.84 -9.12 -1.02
C THR A 164 -4.98 -10.22 0.03
N MET A 165 -3.93 -11.02 0.23
CA MET A 165 -3.89 -12.07 1.25
C MET A 165 -3.95 -11.51 2.66
N LEU A 166 -3.15 -10.47 2.95
CA LEU A 166 -3.15 -9.81 4.25
C LEU A 166 -4.53 -9.22 4.59
N GLY A 167 -5.21 -8.61 3.60
CA GLY A 167 -6.57 -8.09 3.75
C GLY A 167 -7.59 -9.16 4.16
N ARG A 168 -7.54 -10.34 3.51
CA ARG A 168 -8.42 -11.48 3.84
C ARG A 168 -8.18 -11.99 5.26
N LEU A 169 -6.91 -12.07 5.70
CA LEU A 169 -6.57 -12.50 7.07
C LEU A 169 -7.05 -11.47 8.10
N HIS A 170 -6.86 -10.19 7.82
CA HIS A 170 -7.31 -9.11 8.67
C HIS A 170 -8.84 -9.14 8.87
N GLU A 171 -9.60 -9.35 7.81
CA GLU A 171 -11.06 -9.43 7.91
C GLU A 171 -11.55 -10.67 8.67
N LYS A 172 -10.88 -11.82 8.48
CA LYS A 172 -11.15 -13.04 9.27
C LYS A 172 -10.93 -12.80 10.76
N GLU A 173 -9.81 -12.18 11.14
CA GLU A 173 -9.53 -11.84 12.54
C GLU A 173 -10.54 -10.82 13.08
N LYS A 174 -10.88 -9.78 12.30
CA LYS A 174 -11.91 -8.81 12.70
C LYS A 174 -13.25 -9.51 12.99
N LYS A 175 -13.68 -10.47 12.16
CA LYS A 175 -14.91 -11.25 12.38
C LYS A 175 -14.87 -12.01 13.72
N LYS A 176 -13.76 -12.67 14.06
CA LYS A 176 -13.57 -13.35 15.36
C LYS A 176 -13.70 -12.41 16.55
N LEU A 177 -13.20 -11.17 16.41
CA LEU A 177 -13.20 -10.20 17.50
C LEU A 177 -14.52 -9.43 17.64
N ARG A 178 -15.48 -9.54 16.70
CA ARG A 178 -16.74 -8.78 16.75
C ARG A 178 -17.57 -9.08 18.00
N SER A 179 -17.64 -10.35 18.41
CA SER A 179 -18.46 -10.81 19.53
C SER A 179 -17.79 -10.70 20.90
N LEU A 180 -16.51 -10.31 20.95
CA LEU A 180 -15.76 -10.25 22.21
C LEU A 180 -16.18 -9.06 23.07
N LYS A 181 -16.34 -9.34 24.36
CA LYS A 181 -16.64 -8.34 25.38
C LYS A 181 -15.36 -7.61 25.80
N LYS A 182 -15.54 -6.45 26.46
CA LYS A 182 -14.43 -5.62 26.93
C LYS A 182 -13.43 -6.38 27.81
N THR A 183 -13.92 -7.19 28.74
CA THR A 183 -13.07 -7.96 29.68
C THR A 183 -12.14 -8.93 28.96
N ASP A 184 -12.63 -9.58 27.91
CA ASP A 184 -11.84 -10.54 27.13
C ASP A 184 -10.86 -9.80 26.21
N MET A 185 -11.27 -8.64 25.69
CA MET A 185 -10.39 -7.80 24.88
C MET A 185 -9.19 -7.26 25.67
N GLU A 186 -9.38 -6.87 26.93
CA GLU A 186 -8.27 -6.41 27.79
C GLU A 186 -7.24 -7.52 28.03
N LYS A 187 -7.68 -8.77 28.25
CA LYS A 187 -6.79 -9.93 28.36
C LYS A 187 -5.99 -10.14 27.08
N ILE A 188 -6.66 -10.12 25.93
CA ILE A 188 -5.96 -10.26 24.64
C ILE A 188 -4.99 -9.10 24.40
N CYS A 189 -5.32 -7.88 24.80
CA CYS A 189 -4.40 -6.75 24.71
C CYS A 189 -3.12 -7.00 25.51
N THR A 190 -3.24 -7.54 26.74
CA THR A 190 -2.07 -7.88 27.55
C THR A 190 -1.24 -9.02 26.96
N GLU A 191 -1.88 -10.04 26.38
CA GLU A 191 -1.19 -11.15 25.70
C GLU A 191 -0.44 -10.69 24.46
N GLU A 192 -1.02 -9.76 23.70
CA GLU A 192 -0.41 -9.21 22.47
C GLU A 192 0.59 -8.08 22.75
N GLY A 193 0.73 -7.65 24.02
CA GLY A 193 1.63 -6.57 24.41
C GLY A 193 1.20 -5.18 23.96
N ILE A 194 -0.10 -4.95 23.80
CA ILE A 194 -0.67 -3.64 23.41
C ILE A 194 -1.48 -3.02 24.54
N SER A 195 -1.54 -1.69 24.58
CA SER A 195 -2.37 -0.97 25.55
C SER A 195 -3.83 -0.91 25.08
N TYR A 196 -4.76 -1.16 26.00
CA TYR A 196 -6.18 -1.01 25.72
C TYR A 196 -6.58 0.47 25.74
N ILE A 197 -6.97 1.02 24.58
CA ILE A 197 -7.40 2.42 24.45
C ILE A 197 -8.93 2.52 24.30
N LYS A 198 -9.47 1.90 23.25
CA LYS A 198 -10.91 1.82 22.95
C LYS A 198 -11.21 0.44 22.41
N LEU A 199 -12.40 -0.10 22.67
CA LEU A 199 -12.78 -1.45 22.25
C LEU A 199 -12.58 -1.68 20.74
N GLU A 200 -13.10 -0.80 19.90
CA GLU A 200 -13.01 -0.95 18.44
C GLU A 200 -11.59 -0.73 17.90
N GLN A 201 -10.82 0.16 18.53
CA GLN A 201 -9.42 0.38 18.18
C GLN A 201 -8.57 -0.84 18.55
N ALA A 202 -8.75 -1.38 19.75
CA ALA A 202 -8.07 -2.59 20.20
C ALA A 202 -8.40 -3.79 19.29
N LYS A 203 -9.67 -3.97 18.89
CA LYS A 203 -10.06 -5.00 17.93
C LYS A 203 -9.32 -4.85 16.59
N LEU A 204 -9.19 -3.63 16.08
CA LEU A 204 -8.47 -3.34 14.84
C LEU A 204 -6.97 -3.67 14.98
N ASP A 205 -6.34 -3.19 16.05
CA ASP A 205 -4.90 -3.36 16.27
C ASP A 205 -4.54 -4.84 16.47
N ILE A 206 -5.35 -5.58 17.23
CA ILE A 206 -5.20 -7.04 17.40
C ILE A 206 -5.40 -7.76 16.08
N ALA A 207 -6.45 -7.43 15.31
CA ALA A 207 -6.68 -8.06 14.01
C ALA A 207 -5.50 -7.84 13.05
N LYS A 208 -4.91 -6.64 13.07
CA LYS A 208 -3.72 -6.31 12.26
C LYS A 208 -2.48 -7.10 12.69
N ILE A 209 -2.21 -7.18 14.00
CA ILE A 209 -1.07 -7.93 14.54
C ILE A 209 -1.19 -9.42 14.20
N ARG A 210 -2.36 -10.02 14.47
CA ARG A 210 -2.61 -11.45 14.21
C ARG A 210 -2.57 -11.78 12.73
N ALA A 211 -3.17 -10.94 11.88
CA ALA A 211 -3.10 -11.11 10.44
C ALA A 211 -1.66 -11.04 9.91
N GLY A 212 -0.84 -10.11 10.42
CA GLY A 212 0.57 -10.01 10.06
C GLY A 212 1.39 -11.23 10.47
N ARG A 213 1.21 -11.73 11.71
CA ARG A 213 1.88 -12.96 12.18
C ARG A 213 1.47 -14.18 11.38
N GLU A 214 0.19 -14.32 11.07
CA GLU A 214 -0.32 -15.44 10.27
C GLU A 214 0.17 -15.38 8.82
N PHE A 215 0.23 -14.19 8.23
CA PHE A 215 0.81 -13.98 6.91
C PHE A 215 2.29 -14.39 6.85
N HIS A 216 3.10 -13.97 7.84
CA HIS A 216 4.49 -14.41 7.95
C HIS A 216 4.62 -15.93 8.15
N ARG A 217 3.73 -16.54 8.95
CA ARG A 217 3.69 -17.99 9.14
C ARG A 217 3.39 -18.73 7.84
N GLN A 218 2.46 -18.23 7.03
CA GLN A 218 2.13 -18.81 5.72
C GLN A 218 3.29 -18.69 4.73
N ARG A 219 3.99 -17.55 4.72
CA ARG A 219 5.16 -17.34 3.86
C ARG A 219 6.35 -18.20 4.26
N GLY A 220 6.58 -18.39 5.56
CA GLY A 220 7.66 -19.24 6.07
C GLY A 220 7.46 -20.73 5.77
N LYS A 221 6.22 -21.22 5.78
CA LYS A 221 5.90 -22.62 5.42
C LYS A 221 6.25 -22.96 3.97
N GLY A 222 6.06 -22.02 3.04
CA GLY A 222 6.40 -22.23 1.63
C GLY A 222 7.90 -22.30 1.33
N GLN A 223 8.77 -21.83 2.26
CA GLN A 223 10.22 -21.92 2.12
C GLN A 223 10.80 -23.18 2.78
N ALA A 224 10.25 -23.60 3.92
CA ALA A 224 10.75 -24.77 4.65
C ALA A 224 10.48 -26.12 3.94
N GLU A 225 9.41 -26.22 3.13
CA GLU A 225 9.07 -27.45 2.40
C GLU A 225 9.82 -27.60 1.06
N ASN A 226 10.58 -26.58 0.64
CA ASN A 226 11.41 -26.58 -0.57
C ASN A 226 12.92 -26.55 -0.28
N GLU A 227 13.35 -26.62 0.99
CA GLU A 227 14.73 -27.02 1.24
C GLU A 227 14.84 -28.50 0.89
N PRO A 228 15.64 -28.88 -0.13
CA PRO A 228 15.99 -30.28 -0.30
C PRO A 228 16.64 -30.71 1.00
N ASN A 229 16.20 -31.85 1.52
CA ASN A 229 16.84 -32.61 2.57
C ASN A 229 18.29 -32.94 2.11
N LEU A 230 19.18 -31.96 2.18
CA LEU A 230 20.62 -32.12 2.32
C LEU A 230 20.76 -32.58 3.77
N GLY A 231 20.63 -33.88 3.99
CA GLY A 231 21.83 -34.68 3.88
C GLY A 231 22.51 -34.51 5.22
N ASP A 232 22.08 -35.38 6.13
CA ASP A 232 22.68 -35.69 7.41
C ASP A 232 24.16 -36.08 7.17
N ASP A 233 25.02 -35.08 6.98
CA ASP A 233 26.46 -35.24 7.08
C ASP A 233 26.90 -34.50 8.34
N GLU A 234 27.23 -35.32 9.32
CA GLU A 234 27.84 -35.02 10.60
C GLU A 234 29.10 -34.14 10.47
N GLU A 235 29.54 -33.62 11.63
CA GLU A 235 30.88 -33.05 11.91
C GLU A 235 31.03 -31.53 11.65
N ASP A 236 30.68 -30.73 12.66
CA ASP A 236 31.68 -30.16 13.59
C ASP A 236 31.03 -29.07 14.46
N GLN A 237 30.85 -29.37 15.76
CA GLN A 237 30.55 -28.36 16.78
C GLN A 237 31.83 -27.65 17.22
N PRO A 238 32.03 -26.35 16.93
CA PRO A 238 32.98 -25.56 17.70
C PRO A 238 32.35 -25.22 19.05
N GLN A 239 32.80 -25.90 20.09
CA GLN A 239 32.60 -25.51 21.48
C GLN A 239 33.23 -24.13 21.70
N TYR A 240 32.43 -23.05 21.61
CA TYR A 240 32.86 -21.75 22.12
C TYR A 240 32.74 -21.78 23.64
N ALA A 241 33.88 -22.00 24.30
CA ALA A 241 34.06 -21.81 25.71
C ALA A 241 33.79 -20.34 26.08
N THR A 242 32.67 -20.09 26.75
CA THR A 242 32.46 -18.84 27.49
C THR A 242 33.32 -18.87 28.75
N SER A 243 34.49 -18.22 28.70
CA SER A 243 35.23 -17.85 29.90
C SER A 243 34.39 -16.88 30.72
N ALA A 244 33.95 -17.31 31.90
CA ALA A 244 33.42 -16.43 32.93
C ALA A 244 34.59 -15.73 33.62
N GLU A 245 34.69 -14.40 33.48
CA GLU A 245 35.51 -13.58 34.36
C GLU A 245 34.78 -13.41 35.69
N GLU A 246 35.35 -14.01 36.73
CA GLU A 246 34.95 -13.85 38.12
C GLU A 246 35.54 -12.53 38.63
N VAL A 247 34.70 -11.50 38.75
CA VAL A 247 35.08 -10.23 39.38
C VAL A 247 34.83 -10.36 40.87
N GLN A 248 35.93 -10.43 41.62
CA GLN A 248 35.97 -10.42 43.08
C GLN A 248 36.22 -8.97 43.52
N ASP A 249 35.23 -8.31 44.10
CA ASP A 249 35.39 -6.99 44.73
C ASP A 249 35.62 -7.17 46.25
N GLU A 250 36.75 -6.64 46.72
CA GLU A 250 37.08 -6.40 48.14
C GLU A 250 36.39 -5.14 48.69
#